data_AF-A0A971A9S4-F1
#
_entry.id   AF-A0A971A9S4-F1
#
_cell.length_a   1.000
_cell.length_b   1.000
_cell.length_c   1.000
_cell.angle_alpha   90.00
_cell.angle_beta   90.00
_cell.angle_gamma   90.00
#
_symmetry.space_group_name_H-M   'P 1'
#
loop_
_entity.id
_entity.type
_entity.pdbx_description
1 polymer ?
#
loop_
_entity_poly.entity_id
_entity_poly.type
_entity_poly.pdbx_seq_one_letter_code
_entity_poly.pdbx_strand_id
1 'polypeptide(L)'
;MRFEGVRVFKLPFKRFKNGAAMTIPGIGIFVGRGWESNLGLLRHEFGHILQYRKWGFLLFWRQIAPDSLKSAWKAEKSILNHMETWTEWSANKLSFDYFNQPDNWNFFQFPIKPPIGSLTGKPKFTVDNDEFVREWLEG
;
A
#
# COMPACT_ATOMS: atom_id res chain seq x y z
N MET A 1 -3.96 -20.14 3.58
CA MET A 1 -3.26 -19.24 4.52
C MET A 1 -4.13 -18.01 4.76
N ARG A 2 -4.08 -17.43 5.95
CA ARG A 2 -4.72 -16.15 6.26
C ARG A 2 -3.70 -15.23 6.94
N PHE A 3 -3.85 -13.93 6.74
CA PHE A 3 -3.10 -12.87 7.40
C PHE A 3 -4.10 -11.84 7.91
N GLU A 4 -4.13 -11.58 9.24
CA GLU A 4 -5.11 -10.69 9.87
C GLU A 4 -6.57 -10.98 9.46
N GLY A 5 -6.92 -12.27 9.37
CA GLY A 5 -8.25 -12.73 8.95
C GLY A 5 -8.52 -12.67 7.44
N VAL A 6 -7.66 -12.03 6.64
CA VAL A 6 -7.77 -11.92 5.17
C VAL A 6 -7.17 -13.16 4.51
N ARG A 7 -7.81 -13.67 3.46
CA ARG A 7 -7.30 -14.83 2.70
C ARG A 7 -6.09 -14.42 1.89
N VAL A 8 -5.02 -15.24 1.94
CA VAL A 8 -3.82 -15.06 1.13
C VAL A 8 -3.80 -16.14 0.05
N PHE A 9 -3.83 -15.71 -1.21
CA PHE A 9 -3.79 -16.54 -2.40
C PHE A 9 -2.39 -16.54 -3.02
N LYS A 10 -1.88 -17.72 -3.31
CA LYS A 10 -0.59 -17.88 -3.98
C LYS A 10 -0.82 -17.97 -5.48
N LEU A 11 -0.26 -17.04 -6.25
CA LEU A 11 -0.37 -17.06 -7.70
C LEU A 11 0.81 -17.85 -8.30
N PRO A 12 0.56 -18.92 -9.09
CA PRO A 12 1.60 -19.74 -9.70
C PRO A 12 2.23 -19.07 -10.95
N PHE A 13 1.81 -17.87 -11.32
CA PHE A 13 2.18 -17.23 -12.58
C PHE A 13 3.63 -16.71 -12.56
N LYS A 14 4.43 -17.18 -13.53
CA LYS A 14 5.83 -16.75 -13.75
C LYS A 14 6.01 -15.25 -14.05
N ARG A 15 4.94 -14.48 -14.28
CA ARG A 15 4.99 -13.01 -14.44
C ARG A 15 5.04 -12.25 -13.10
N PHE A 16 4.67 -12.88 -11.98
CA PHE A 16 4.74 -12.33 -10.62
C PHE A 16 6.08 -12.63 -9.93
N LYS A 17 7.20 -12.61 -10.69
CA LYS A 17 8.51 -13.10 -10.21
C LYS A 17 9.27 -12.13 -9.28
N ASN A 18 8.88 -10.87 -9.23
CA ASN A 18 9.67 -9.82 -8.56
C ASN A 18 8.93 -9.21 -7.35
N GLY A 19 8.63 -10.00 -6.32
CA GLY A 19 7.99 -9.48 -5.11
C GLY A 19 6.64 -8.81 -5.34
N ALA A 20 6.00 -9.11 -6.48
CA ALA A 20 4.70 -8.58 -6.81
C ALA A 20 3.65 -9.20 -5.89
N ALA A 21 2.87 -8.34 -5.27
CA ALA A 21 1.64 -8.69 -4.60
C ALA A 21 0.57 -7.67 -4.97
N MET A 22 -0.67 -8.02 -4.70
CA MET A 22 -1.80 -7.13 -4.93
C MET A 22 -2.92 -7.50 -3.97
N THR A 23 -3.58 -6.47 -3.46
CA THR A 23 -4.73 -6.61 -2.58
C THR A 23 -6.01 -6.28 -3.31
N ILE A 24 -6.99 -7.18 -3.21
CA ILE A 24 -8.35 -6.93 -3.63
C ILE A 24 -9.26 -6.97 -2.39
N PRO A 25 -9.67 -5.81 -1.87
CA PRO A 25 -10.57 -5.76 -0.73
C PRO A 25 -11.85 -6.56 -0.97
N GLY A 26 -12.26 -7.35 0.04
CA GLY A 26 -13.40 -8.27 -0.05
C GLY A 26 -13.08 -9.64 -0.64
N ILE A 27 -11.98 -9.79 -1.38
CA ILE A 27 -11.54 -11.09 -1.93
C ILE A 27 -10.34 -11.63 -1.16
N GLY A 28 -9.24 -10.88 -1.11
CA GLY A 28 -8.01 -11.29 -0.43
C GLY A 28 -6.73 -10.63 -0.94
N ILE A 29 -5.61 -11.08 -0.40
CA ILE A 29 -4.26 -10.67 -0.77
C ILE A 29 -3.69 -11.73 -1.71
N PHE A 30 -3.14 -11.31 -2.85
CA PHE A 30 -2.56 -12.18 -3.86
C PHE A 30 -1.06 -11.96 -3.88
N VAL A 31 -0.28 -13.01 -3.64
CA VAL A 31 1.18 -12.95 -3.57
C VAL A 31 1.80 -13.88 -4.61
N GLY A 32 2.91 -13.43 -5.22
CA GLY A 32 3.77 -14.30 -6.02
C GLY A 32 4.36 -15.44 -5.19
N ARG A 33 4.60 -16.59 -5.83
CA ARG A 33 5.19 -17.76 -5.17
C ARG A 33 6.57 -17.41 -4.56
N GLY A 34 6.76 -17.72 -3.28
CA GLY A 34 7.98 -17.44 -2.51
C GLY A 34 7.92 -16.20 -1.63
N TRP A 35 6.87 -15.37 -1.77
CA TRP A 35 6.69 -14.12 -1.02
C TRP A 35 5.61 -14.19 0.05
N GLU A 36 4.94 -15.34 0.19
CA GLU A 36 3.87 -15.55 1.17
C GLU A 36 4.32 -15.45 2.63
N SER A 37 5.61 -15.61 2.92
CA SER A 37 6.16 -15.48 4.27
C SER A 37 6.87 -14.14 4.48
N ASN A 38 6.85 -13.24 3.49
CA ASN A 38 7.43 -11.92 3.63
C ASN A 38 6.49 -11.05 4.46
N LEU A 39 6.80 -10.93 5.75
CA LEU A 39 5.99 -10.17 6.70
C LEU A 39 5.84 -8.69 6.30
N GLY A 40 6.89 -8.06 5.77
CA GLY A 40 6.84 -6.67 5.32
C GLY A 40 5.85 -6.49 4.17
N LEU A 41 5.92 -7.37 3.17
CA LEU A 41 4.98 -7.35 2.03
C LEU A 41 3.54 -7.60 2.48
N LEU A 42 3.31 -8.58 3.35
CA LEU A 42 1.95 -8.85 3.87
C LEU A 42 1.39 -7.67 4.67
N ARG A 43 2.22 -7.01 5.48
CA ARG A 43 1.83 -5.79 6.20
C ARG A 43 1.48 -4.67 5.24
N HIS A 44 2.28 -4.47 4.20
CA HIS A 44 2.02 -3.48 3.15
C HIS A 44 0.68 -3.73 2.44
N GLU A 45 0.46 -4.95 1.95
CA GLU A 45 -0.79 -5.36 1.30
C GLU A 45 -2.00 -5.21 2.22
N PHE A 46 -1.84 -5.54 3.50
CA PHE A 46 -2.87 -5.31 4.51
C PHE A 46 -3.14 -3.81 4.74
N GLY A 47 -2.15 -2.94 4.53
CA GLY A 47 -2.33 -1.49 4.49
C GLY A 47 -3.40 -1.05 3.48
N HIS A 48 -3.46 -1.66 2.30
CA HIS A 48 -4.53 -1.38 1.33
C HIS A 48 -5.89 -1.88 1.79
N ILE A 49 -5.96 -2.99 2.54
CA ILE A 49 -7.21 -3.40 3.21
C ILE A 49 -7.63 -2.34 4.24
N LEU A 50 -6.69 -1.79 5.00
CA LEU A 50 -6.97 -0.73 5.98
C LEU A 50 -7.45 0.56 5.31
N GLN A 51 -6.86 0.96 4.18
CA GLN A 51 -7.37 2.08 3.37
C GLN A 51 -8.82 1.85 2.94
N TYR A 52 -9.15 0.66 2.44
CA TYR A 52 -10.52 0.31 2.08
C TYR A 52 -11.46 0.37 3.29
N ARG A 53 -11.03 -0.14 4.44
CA ARG A 53 -11.82 -0.11 5.69
C ARG A 53 -12.05 1.31 6.19
N LYS A 54 -11.04 2.18 6.09
CA LYS A 54 -11.08 3.56 6.59
C LYS A 54 -11.84 4.50 5.66
N TRP A 55 -11.56 4.46 4.35
CA TRP A 55 -12.10 5.42 3.38
C TRP A 55 -13.22 4.88 2.50
N GLY A 56 -13.53 3.59 2.63
CA GLY A 56 -14.67 2.96 1.98
C GLY A 56 -14.49 2.65 0.50
N PHE A 57 -15.51 2.00 -0.04
CA PHE A 57 -15.51 1.43 -1.40
C PHE A 57 -15.27 2.48 -2.49
N LEU A 58 -15.99 3.61 -2.43
CA LEU A 58 -15.96 4.60 -3.49
C LEU A 58 -14.58 5.25 -3.64
N LEU A 59 -13.96 5.64 -2.54
CA LEU A 59 -12.65 6.29 -2.60
C LEU A 59 -11.57 5.28 -3.01
N PHE A 60 -11.61 4.07 -2.45
CA PHE A 60 -10.66 3.02 -2.78
C PHE A 60 -10.66 2.70 -4.29
N TRP A 61 -11.82 2.39 -4.86
CA TRP A 61 -11.90 1.95 -6.25
C TRP A 61 -11.81 3.09 -7.27
N ARG A 62 -12.17 4.32 -6.91
CA ARG A 62 -12.11 5.47 -7.85
C ARG A 62 -10.79 6.23 -7.81
N GLN A 63 -10.06 6.18 -6.70
CA GLN A 63 -8.83 6.96 -6.52
C GLN A 63 -7.63 6.09 -6.22
N ILE A 64 -7.68 5.26 -5.17
CA ILE A 64 -6.50 4.50 -4.71
C ILE A 64 -6.08 3.44 -5.71
N ALA A 65 -6.99 2.52 -6.09
CA ALA A 65 -6.65 1.42 -6.98
C ALA A 65 -6.15 1.89 -8.35
N PRO A 66 -6.78 2.90 -9.01
CA PRO A 66 -6.24 3.47 -10.24
C PRO A 66 -4.87 4.15 -10.07
N ASP A 67 -4.67 4.93 -9.00
CA ASP A 67 -3.41 5.64 -8.78
C ASP A 67 -2.26 4.68 -8.45
N SER A 68 -2.51 3.67 -7.61
CA SER A 68 -1.55 2.62 -7.25
C SER A 68 -1.15 1.77 -8.48
N LEU A 69 -2.11 1.36 -9.30
CA LEU A 69 -1.81 0.63 -10.54
C LEU A 69 -1.00 1.48 -11.54
N LYS A 70 -1.35 2.77 -11.66
CA LYS A 70 -0.64 3.71 -12.54
C LYS A 70 0.79 3.96 -12.04
N SER A 71 1.00 4.07 -10.74
CA SER A 71 2.34 4.26 -10.17
C SER A 71 3.20 3.00 -10.30
N ALA A 72 2.62 1.81 -10.10
CA ALA A 72 3.31 0.53 -10.33
C ALA A 72 3.79 0.39 -11.79
N TRP A 73 2.93 0.71 -12.76
CA TRP A 73 3.31 0.67 -14.18
C TRP A 73 4.39 1.70 -14.55
N LYS A 74 4.38 2.88 -13.93
CA LYS A 74 5.43 3.90 -14.12
C LYS A 74 6.75 3.49 -13.47
N ALA A 75 6.71 2.80 -12.35
CA ALA A 75 7.89 2.30 -11.66
C ALA A 75 8.57 1.17 -12.45
N GLU A 76 7.81 0.31 -13.13
CA GLU A 76 8.37 -0.67 -14.08
C GLU A 76 9.19 -0.01 -15.20
N LYS A 77 8.84 1.24 -15.55
CA LYS A 77 9.57 2.06 -16.54
C LYS A 77 10.67 2.92 -15.93
N SER A 78 10.97 2.77 -14.64
CA SER A 78 11.94 3.58 -13.87
C SER A 78 11.64 5.09 -13.85
N ILE A 79 10.38 5.49 -14.06
CA ILE A 79 9.98 6.91 -14.13
C ILE A 79 9.67 7.46 -12.74
N LEU A 80 9.28 6.60 -11.80
CA LEU A 80 8.74 7.00 -10.51
C LEU A 80 8.99 5.93 -9.45
N ASN A 81 9.28 6.34 -8.21
CA ASN A 81 9.33 5.42 -7.08
C ASN A 81 7.91 5.13 -6.57
N HIS A 82 7.41 3.92 -6.83
CA HIS A 82 6.04 3.52 -6.50
C HIS A 82 5.71 3.71 -5.01
N MET A 83 6.62 3.29 -4.13
CA MET A 83 6.42 3.28 -2.66
C MET A 83 6.31 4.68 -2.05
N GLU A 84 6.70 5.71 -2.79
CA GLU A 84 6.65 7.11 -2.35
C GLU A 84 5.34 7.81 -2.72
N THR A 85 4.46 7.14 -3.47
CA THR A 85 3.16 7.72 -3.83
C THR A 85 2.20 7.71 -2.65
N TRP A 86 1.24 8.64 -2.68
CA TRP A 86 0.30 8.83 -1.58
C TRP A 86 -0.49 7.56 -1.22
N THR A 87 -0.79 6.72 -2.22
CA THR A 87 -1.48 5.44 -2.02
C THR A 87 -0.61 4.45 -1.24
N GLU A 88 0.70 4.41 -1.51
CA GLU A 88 1.61 3.42 -0.91
C GLU A 88 2.04 3.83 0.50
N TRP A 89 2.55 5.06 0.68
CA TRP A 89 3.04 5.45 2.01
C TRP A 89 1.91 5.57 3.04
N SER A 90 0.70 5.93 2.61
CA SER A 90 -0.46 5.97 3.51
C SER A 90 -0.96 4.57 3.86
N ALA A 91 -0.90 3.60 2.93
CA ALA A 91 -1.14 2.19 3.25
C ALA A 91 -0.12 1.67 4.28
N ASN A 92 1.16 2.00 4.07
CA ASN A 92 2.24 1.65 5.00
C ASN A 92 2.04 2.29 6.38
N LYS A 93 1.64 3.57 6.43
CA LYS A 93 1.37 4.30 7.69
C LYS A 93 0.22 3.65 8.47
N LEU A 94 -0.92 3.41 7.81
CA LEU A 94 -2.06 2.72 8.44
C LEU A 94 -1.68 1.33 8.95
N SER A 95 -0.89 0.59 8.18
CA SER A 95 -0.40 -0.73 8.58
C SER A 95 0.56 -0.65 9.77
N PHE A 96 1.53 0.26 9.74
CA PHE A 96 2.46 0.50 10.84
C PHE A 96 1.72 0.80 12.15
N ASP A 97 0.72 1.68 12.10
CA ASP A 97 -0.10 2.03 13.26
C ASP A 97 -0.95 0.84 13.74
N TYR A 98 -1.57 0.09 12.81
CA TYR A 98 -2.36 -1.10 13.13
C TYR A 98 -1.54 -2.19 13.85
N PHE A 99 -0.28 -2.37 13.45
CA PHE A 99 0.63 -3.36 14.06
C PHE A 99 1.37 -2.83 15.29
N ASN A 100 0.89 -1.76 15.91
CA ASN A 100 1.49 -1.12 17.09
C ASN A 100 2.96 -0.72 16.87
N GLN A 101 3.27 -0.15 15.70
CA GLN A 101 4.56 0.47 15.41
C GLN A 101 5.75 -0.49 15.62
N PRO A 102 5.79 -1.62 14.91
CA PRO A 102 6.76 -2.67 15.22
C PRO A 102 8.20 -2.23 14.94
N ASP A 103 9.13 -2.57 15.84
CA ASP A 103 10.55 -2.19 15.73
C ASP A 103 11.24 -2.73 14.47
N ASN A 104 10.73 -3.82 13.90
CA ASN A 104 11.25 -4.45 12.70
C ASN A 104 10.67 -3.88 11.39
N TRP A 105 10.10 -2.68 11.41
CA TRP A 105 9.57 -2.03 10.22
C TRP A 105 10.70 -1.55 9.30
N ASN A 106 10.67 -1.96 8.03
CA ASN A 106 11.66 -1.51 7.04
C ASN A 106 11.20 -0.21 6.37
N PHE A 107 11.61 0.93 6.92
CA PHE A 107 11.26 2.26 6.39
C PHE A 107 11.84 2.56 5.00
N PHE A 108 12.88 1.84 4.57
CA PHE A 108 13.45 1.99 3.24
C PHE A 108 12.55 1.33 2.18
N GLN A 109 12.01 0.14 2.48
CA GLN A 109 11.10 -0.55 1.57
C GLN A 109 9.66 -0.05 1.69
N PHE A 110 9.22 0.28 2.91
CA PHE A 110 7.84 0.64 3.24
C PHE A 110 7.81 1.99 3.96
N PRO A 111 8.07 3.11 3.26
CA PRO A 111 8.04 4.43 3.88
C PRO A 111 6.64 4.74 4.39
N ILE A 112 6.54 5.36 5.58
CA ILE A 112 5.28 5.76 6.23
C ILE A 112 4.97 7.25 6.07
N LYS A 113 5.77 7.95 5.29
CA LYS A 113 5.63 9.37 4.97
C LYS A 113 6.19 9.64 3.58
N PRO A 114 5.69 10.65 2.86
CA PRO A 114 6.21 10.96 1.55
C PRO A 114 7.62 11.58 1.64
N PRO A 115 8.43 11.45 0.58
CA PRO A 115 9.66 12.22 0.46
C PRO A 115 9.37 13.73 0.44
N ILE A 116 10.29 14.50 1.00
CA ILE A 116 10.24 15.96 0.97
C ILE A 116 10.21 16.42 -0.50
N GLY A 117 9.22 17.25 -0.86
CA GLY A 117 9.06 17.77 -2.22
C GLY A 117 8.43 16.79 -3.23
N SER A 118 7.94 15.62 -2.80
CA SER A 118 7.29 14.67 -3.71
C SER A 118 5.94 15.20 -4.23
N LEU A 119 5.87 15.42 -5.55
CA LEU A 119 4.63 15.79 -6.24
C LEU A 119 3.59 14.68 -6.27
N THR A 120 3.99 13.43 -6.02
CA THR A 120 3.11 12.24 -6.05
C THR A 120 2.82 11.66 -4.68
N GLY A 121 3.51 12.17 -3.66
CA GLY A 121 3.29 11.84 -2.25
C GLY A 121 2.04 12.47 -1.67
N LYS A 122 1.40 13.42 -2.37
CA LYS A 122 0.19 14.10 -1.92
C LYS A 122 -1.03 13.67 -2.75
N PRO A 123 -2.19 13.36 -2.13
CA PRO A 123 -3.45 13.21 -2.85
C PRO A 123 -3.87 14.51 -3.53
N LYS A 124 -4.61 14.43 -4.64
CA LYS A 124 -5.04 15.62 -5.39
C LYS A 124 -6.14 16.43 -4.70
N PHE A 125 -6.82 15.83 -3.73
CA PHE A 125 -7.95 16.43 -3.02
C PHE A 125 -7.54 17.08 -1.70
N THR A 126 -6.24 17.14 -1.37
CA THR A 126 -5.72 17.86 -0.20
C THR A 126 -4.78 19.00 -0.60
N VAL A 127 -4.71 20.03 0.24
CA VAL A 127 -3.86 21.20 0.09
C VAL A 127 -2.39 20.82 0.28
N ASP A 128 -2.09 20.05 1.32
CA ASP A 128 -0.75 19.54 1.62
C ASP A 128 -0.80 18.14 2.26
N ASN A 129 0.37 17.63 2.65
CA ASN A 129 0.49 16.33 3.31
C ASN A 129 0.08 16.41 4.79
N ASP A 130 0.20 17.57 5.43
CA ASP A 130 -0.11 17.75 6.84
C ASP A 130 -1.63 17.70 7.07
N GLU A 131 -2.39 18.36 6.19
CA GLU A 131 -3.85 18.22 6.10
C GLU A 131 -4.24 16.77 5.83
N PHE A 132 -3.57 16.10 4.88
CA PHE A 132 -3.89 14.70 4.58
C PHE A 132 -3.68 13.80 5.80
N VAL A 133 -2.56 13.95 6.51
CA VAL A 133 -2.30 13.18 7.75
C VAL A 133 -3.39 13.45 8.78
N ARG A 134 -3.63 14.72 9.10
CA ARG A 134 -4.57 15.13 10.15
C ARG A 134 -6.01 14.70 9.86
N GLU A 135 -6.51 14.98 8.65
CA GLU A 135 -7.92 14.80 8.32
C GLU A 135 -8.25 13.39 7.83
N TRP A 136 -7.29 12.67 7.23
CA TRP A 136 -7.55 11.39 6.56
C TRP A 136 -6.84 10.19 7.14
N LEU A 137 -5.74 10.36 7.88
CA LEU A 137 -5.03 9.24 8.52
C LEU A 137 -5.33 9.17 10.02
N GLU A 138 -5.26 10.30 10.70
CA GLU A 138 -5.41 10.38 12.16
C GLU A 138 -6.86 10.61 12.62
N GLY A 139 -7.70 11.24 11.79
CA GLY A 139 -9.15 11.40 12.03
C GLY A 139 -9.92 10.11 11.85
#